data_AF-A0A813DGB2-F1
#
_entry.id   AF-A0A813DGB2-F1
#
_cell.length_a   1.000
_cell.length_b   1.000
_cell.length_c   1.000
_cell.angle_alpha   90.00
_cell.angle_beta   90.00
_cell.angle_gamma   90.00
#
_symmetry.space_group_name_H-M   'P 1'
#
loop_
_entity.id
_entity.type
_entity.pdbx_description
1 polymer ?
#
loop_
_entity_poly.entity_id
_entity_poly.type
_entity_poly.pdbx_seq_one_letter_code
_entity_poly.pdbx_strand_id
1 'polypeptide(L)'
;PVIDPAAQEFFRQQRIEDAANDACADCGTSDPQWASVSHGVYISIDASGVHRSLGVQVSFVQSLKMDSWKPVHLKMMELGGNRRFTEFLQTHGVPADMPIREKYSTRAAQWYRKNLRAEAEGLPGPCELPGGTGQLPASSCSPQGSTEKVLDIVYGATIPKGSMSLGGVLFQHESVRCALAS
;
A
#
# COMPACT_ATOMS: atom_id res chain seq x y z
N PRO A 1 0.88 -6.40 -33.21
CA PRO A 1 0.21 -5.96 -31.96
C PRO A 1 -0.84 -4.90 -32.30
N VAL A 2 -2.12 -5.19 -32.06
CA VAL A 2 -3.18 -4.20 -32.23
C VAL A 2 -3.12 -3.27 -31.04
N ILE A 3 -2.70 -2.03 -31.29
CA ILE A 3 -2.71 -0.94 -30.32
C ILE A 3 -4.17 -0.61 -30.00
N ASP A 4 -4.53 -0.52 -28.73
CA ASP A 4 -5.87 -0.12 -28.31
C ASP A 4 -6.02 1.42 -28.43
N PRO A 5 -6.79 1.92 -29.41
CA PRO A 5 -6.92 3.36 -29.64
C PRO A 5 -7.63 4.08 -28.48
N ALA A 6 -8.52 3.38 -27.75
CA ALA A 6 -9.22 3.98 -26.61
C ALA A 6 -8.25 4.22 -25.44
N ALA A 7 -7.37 3.26 -25.16
CA ALA A 7 -6.34 3.42 -24.14
C ALA A 7 -5.35 4.55 -24.49
N GLN A 8 -4.97 4.69 -25.76
CA GLN A 8 -4.09 5.78 -26.19
C GLN A 8 -4.70 7.15 -25.97
N GLU A 9 -5.98 7.31 -26.33
CA GLU A 9 -6.70 8.56 -26.13
C GLU A 9 -6.84 8.90 -24.65
N PHE A 10 -7.14 7.90 -23.81
CA PHE A 10 -7.16 8.05 -22.36
C PHE A 10 -5.83 8.60 -21.82
N PHE A 11 -4.69 8.00 -22.16
CA PHE A 11 -3.39 8.46 -21.67
C PHE A 11 -2.96 9.81 -22.23
N ARG A 12 -3.39 10.14 -23.47
CA ARG A 12 -3.22 11.49 -24.02
C ARG A 12 -3.96 12.52 -23.17
N GLN A 13 -5.21 12.23 -22.81
CA GLN A 13 -6.05 13.12 -22.02
C GLN A 13 -5.49 13.29 -20.59
N GLN A 14 -5.06 12.21 -19.95
CA GLN A 14 -4.46 12.27 -18.60
C GLN A 14 -3.19 13.12 -18.52
N ARG A 15 -2.39 13.19 -19.60
CA ARG A 15 -1.19 14.04 -19.65
C ARG A 15 -1.53 15.52 -19.88
N ILE A 16 -2.65 15.81 -20.57
CA ILE A 16 -3.16 17.18 -20.73
C ILE A 16 -3.72 17.70 -19.41
N GLU A 17 -4.43 16.85 -18.67
CA GLU A 17 -5.02 17.21 -17.37
C GLU A 17 -3.96 17.45 -16.29
N ASP A 18 -2.89 16.64 -16.29
CA ASP A 18 -1.77 16.80 -15.37
C ASP A 18 -0.43 16.62 -16.07
N ALA A 19 0.26 17.74 -16.31
CA ALA A 19 1.59 17.78 -16.89
C ALA A 19 2.68 17.04 -16.07
N ALA A 20 2.45 16.73 -14.78
CA ALA A 20 3.36 15.88 -14.01
C ALA A 20 3.46 14.45 -14.58
N ASN A 21 2.45 14.02 -15.35
CA ASN A 21 2.43 12.74 -16.04
C ASN A 21 3.33 12.71 -17.29
N ASP A 22 3.82 13.86 -17.76
CA ASP A 22 4.78 13.96 -18.88
C ASP A 22 6.23 13.68 -18.46
N ALA A 23 6.49 13.44 -17.18
CA ALA A 23 7.80 13.08 -16.64
C ALA A 23 7.72 11.77 -15.85
N CYS A 24 8.79 10.99 -15.86
CA CYS A 24 8.90 9.78 -15.05
C CYS A 24 8.82 10.12 -13.55
N ALA A 25 7.94 9.42 -12.82
CA ALA A 25 7.75 9.60 -11.38
C ALA A 25 8.99 9.26 -10.52
N ASP A 26 9.99 8.57 -11.09
CA ASP A 26 11.19 8.15 -10.37
C ASP A 26 12.44 8.95 -10.74
N CYS A 27 12.65 9.21 -12.03
CA CYS A 27 13.88 9.81 -12.55
C CYS A 27 13.67 11.12 -13.32
N GLY A 28 12.42 11.57 -13.49
CA GLY A 28 12.10 12.83 -14.17
C GLY A 28 12.29 12.83 -15.69
N THR A 29 12.70 11.71 -16.30
CA THR A 29 12.82 11.59 -17.76
C THR A 29 11.48 11.89 -18.44
N SER A 30 11.50 12.74 -19.46
CA SER A 30 10.32 13.15 -20.22
C SER A 30 9.70 12.00 -21.03
N ASP A 31 8.42 12.14 -21.35
CA ASP A 31 7.63 11.22 -22.19
C ASP A 31 7.69 9.74 -21.72
N PRO A 32 7.31 9.44 -20.46
CA PRO A 32 7.28 8.07 -19.95
C PRO A 32 6.32 7.19 -20.78
N GLN A 33 6.82 6.04 -21.26
CA GLN A 33 6.07 5.09 -22.10
C GLN A 33 5.52 3.87 -21.33
N TRP A 34 5.78 3.84 -20.03
CA TRP A 34 5.38 2.76 -19.12
C TRP A 34 4.63 3.33 -17.93
N ALA A 35 3.90 2.47 -17.22
CA ALA A 35 3.21 2.84 -16.01
C ALA A 35 3.33 1.75 -14.94
N SER A 36 3.36 2.17 -13.67
CA SER A 36 3.08 1.30 -12.53
C SER A 36 1.61 1.45 -12.17
N VAL A 37 0.79 0.51 -12.63
CA VAL A 37 -0.67 0.51 -12.40
C VAL A 37 -0.98 0.47 -10.91
N SER A 38 -0.20 -0.29 -10.13
CA SER A 38 -0.38 -0.41 -8.68
C SER A 38 -0.36 0.93 -7.95
N HIS A 39 0.39 1.92 -8.48
CA HIS A 39 0.52 3.24 -7.88
C HIS A 39 -0.08 4.34 -8.76
N GLY A 40 -0.67 3.99 -9.92
CA GLY A 40 -1.24 4.97 -10.85
C GLY A 40 -0.24 5.97 -11.40
N VAL A 41 1.04 5.59 -11.56
CA VAL A 41 2.12 6.51 -11.98
C VAL A 41 2.73 6.14 -13.32
N TYR A 42 3.26 7.15 -14.01
CA TYR A 42 3.97 7.05 -15.29
C TYR A 42 5.48 6.99 -15.06
N ILE A 43 6.12 6.01 -15.70
CA ILE A 43 7.54 5.70 -15.49
C ILE A 43 8.28 5.50 -16.83
N SER A 44 9.58 5.77 -16.82
CA SER A 44 10.47 5.53 -17.96
C SER A 44 10.72 4.03 -18.17
N ILE A 45 11.30 3.67 -19.31
CA ILE A 45 11.68 2.29 -19.60
C ILE A 45 12.68 1.75 -18.57
N ASP A 46 13.66 2.56 -18.15
CA ASP A 46 14.68 2.16 -17.18
C ASP A 46 14.09 1.92 -15.79
N ALA A 47 13.25 2.85 -15.33
CA ALA A 47 12.52 2.70 -14.07
C ALA A 47 11.60 1.47 -14.12
N SER A 48 10.95 1.20 -15.27
CA SER A 48 10.11 0.02 -15.45
C SER A 48 10.87 -1.30 -15.21
N GLY A 49 12.15 -1.37 -15.58
CA GLY A 49 13.01 -2.52 -15.31
C GLY A 49 13.20 -2.76 -13.81
N VAL A 50 13.47 -1.70 -13.05
CA VAL A 50 13.61 -1.78 -11.58
C VAL A 50 12.28 -2.18 -10.95
N HIS A 51 11.17 -1.57 -11.36
CA HIS A 51 9.83 -1.90 -10.89
C HIS A 51 9.46 -3.37 -11.10
N ARG A 52 9.82 -3.96 -12.25
CA ARG A 52 9.62 -5.39 -12.51
C ARG A 52 10.35 -6.27 -11.49
N SER A 53 11.56 -5.87 -11.08
CA SER A 53 12.35 -6.59 -10.07
C SER A 53 11.76 -6.53 -8.65
N LEU A 54 10.79 -5.63 -8.38
CA LEU A 54 10.06 -5.56 -7.10
C LEU A 54 8.98 -6.66 -6.99
N GLY A 55 8.58 -7.24 -8.13
CA GLY A 55 7.51 -8.22 -8.22
C GLY A 55 6.12 -7.60 -8.40
N VAL A 56 5.24 -8.41 -9.00
CA VAL A 56 3.88 -8.01 -9.44
C VAL A 56 2.98 -7.52 -8.30
N GLN A 57 3.20 -8.02 -7.08
CA GLN A 57 2.43 -7.65 -5.88
C GLN A 57 2.78 -6.25 -5.35
N VAL A 58 3.99 -5.76 -5.66
CA VAL A 58 4.42 -4.41 -5.30
C VAL A 58 4.09 -3.46 -6.45
N SER A 59 4.58 -3.77 -7.65
CA SER A 59 4.38 -2.94 -8.83
C SER A 59 3.95 -3.77 -10.03
N PHE A 60 2.70 -3.62 -10.44
CA PHE A 60 2.21 -4.12 -11.71
C PHE A 60 2.55 -3.13 -12.82
N VAL A 61 3.44 -3.52 -13.74
CA VAL A 61 3.98 -2.66 -14.80
C VAL A 61 3.30 -2.95 -16.14
N GLN A 62 2.80 -1.94 -16.82
CA GLN A 62 2.23 -2.02 -18.17
C GLN A 62 2.78 -0.94 -19.10
N SER A 63 2.89 -1.26 -20.39
CA SER A 63 3.19 -0.32 -21.47
C SER A 63 1.95 0.48 -21.82
N LEU A 64 2.11 1.78 -22.03
CA LEU A 64 1.02 2.66 -22.48
C LEU A 64 0.59 2.38 -23.93
N LYS A 65 1.47 1.75 -24.73
CA LYS A 65 1.26 1.53 -26.17
C LYS A 65 1.11 0.06 -26.56
N MET A 66 1.81 -0.85 -25.87
CA MET A 66 1.92 -2.25 -26.30
C MET A 66 0.98 -3.20 -25.56
N ASP A 67 0.49 -2.83 -24.38
CA ASP A 67 -0.34 -3.69 -23.55
C ASP A 67 -1.82 -3.33 -23.66
N SER A 68 -2.67 -4.34 -23.49
CA SER A 68 -4.11 -4.14 -23.33
C SER A 68 -4.44 -3.74 -21.88
N TRP A 69 -5.41 -2.84 -21.73
CA TRP A 69 -5.77 -2.26 -20.45
C TRP A 69 -7.15 -2.72 -20.00
N LYS A 70 -7.25 -3.16 -18.74
CA LYS A 70 -8.54 -3.48 -18.12
C LYS A 70 -9.19 -2.18 -17.62
N PRO A 71 -10.53 -2.08 -17.61
CA PRO A 71 -11.23 -0.90 -17.10
C PRO A 71 -10.78 -0.47 -15.70
N VAL A 72 -10.62 -1.44 -14.78
CA VAL A 72 -10.13 -1.16 -13.41
C VAL A 72 -8.69 -0.60 -13.40
N HIS A 73 -7.83 -1.02 -14.32
CA HIS A 73 -6.47 -0.47 -14.42
C HIS A 73 -6.49 0.97 -14.94
N LEU A 74 -7.33 1.27 -15.94
CA LEU A 74 -7.54 2.65 -16.41
C LEU A 74 -8.11 3.51 -15.28
N LYS A 75 -9.05 2.99 -14.49
CA LYS A 75 -9.60 3.71 -13.34
C LYS A 75 -8.55 4.00 -12.27
N MET A 76 -7.64 3.06 -12.00
CA MET A 76 -6.49 3.30 -11.11
C MET A 76 -5.55 4.38 -11.66
N MET A 77 -5.33 4.44 -12.97
CA MET A 77 -4.52 5.50 -13.58
C MET A 77 -5.21 6.87 -13.52
N GLU A 78 -6.54 6.91 -13.72
CA GLU A 78 -7.37 8.11 -13.65
C GLU A 78 -7.41 8.69 -12.22
N LEU A 79 -7.58 7.83 -11.22
CA LEU A 79 -7.58 8.24 -9.81
C LEU A 79 -6.17 8.57 -9.30
N GLY A 80 -5.14 7.96 -9.89
CA GLY A 80 -3.75 8.12 -9.48
C GLY A 80 -3.14 9.43 -9.96
N GLY A 81 -2.12 9.32 -10.81
CA GLY A 81 -1.33 10.43 -11.31
C GLY A 81 -0.03 10.64 -10.52
N ASN A 82 0.98 11.14 -11.22
CA ASN A 82 2.32 11.36 -10.65
C ASN A 82 2.31 12.40 -9.53
N ARG A 83 1.54 13.48 -9.70
CA ARG A 83 1.41 14.55 -8.71
C ARG A 83 0.82 14.00 -7.41
N ARG A 84 -0.35 13.34 -7.49
CA ARG A 84 -1.05 12.76 -6.33
C ARG A 84 -0.13 11.82 -5.55
N PHE A 85 0.58 10.93 -6.25
CA PHE A 85 1.49 9.98 -5.60
C PHE A 85 2.66 10.70 -4.92
N THR A 86 3.28 11.66 -5.60
CA THR A 86 4.44 12.41 -5.08
C THR A 86 4.07 13.23 -3.84
N GLU A 87 2.96 13.96 -3.88
CA GLU A 87 2.47 14.76 -2.74
C GLU A 87 2.09 13.86 -1.56
N PHE A 88 1.47 12.71 -1.83
CA PHE A 88 1.13 11.74 -0.79
C PHE A 88 2.39 11.22 -0.08
N LEU A 89 3.41 10.84 -0.85
CA LEU A 89 4.69 10.37 -0.30
C LEU A 89 5.38 11.44 0.55
N GLN A 90 5.43 12.69 0.07
CA GLN A 90 6.03 13.81 0.78
C GLN A 90 5.33 14.10 2.11
N THR A 91 3.99 14.12 2.09
CA THR A 91 3.17 14.33 3.30
C THR A 91 3.40 13.24 4.36
N HIS A 92 3.80 12.04 3.92
CA HIS A 92 4.10 10.90 4.79
C HIS A 92 5.60 10.71 5.06
N GLY A 93 6.41 11.74 4.81
CA GLY A 93 7.83 11.78 5.19
C GLY A 93 8.76 10.97 4.28
N VAL A 94 8.29 10.51 3.11
CA VAL A 94 9.12 9.78 2.14
C VAL A 94 9.91 10.77 1.28
N PRO A 95 11.25 10.75 1.30
CA PRO A 95 12.07 11.63 0.48
C PRO A 95 11.88 11.39 -1.02
N ALA A 96 11.94 12.46 -1.82
CA ALA A 96 11.78 12.38 -3.28
C ALA A 96 12.95 11.67 -3.98
N ASP A 97 14.16 11.75 -3.41
CA ASP A 97 15.40 11.14 -3.89
C ASP A 97 15.61 9.70 -3.39
N MET A 98 14.65 9.15 -2.63
CA MET A 98 14.73 7.78 -2.14
C MET A 98 14.81 6.78 -3.31
N PRO A 99 15.78 5.83 -3.29
CA PRO A 99 15.92 4.83 -4.33
C PRO A 99 14.63 4.04 -4.56
N ILE A 100 14.31 3.70 -5.82
CA ILE A 100 13.07 3.02 -6.23
C ILE A 100 12.75 1.83 -5.31
N ARG A 101 13.72 0.95 -5.04
CA ARG A 101 13.51 -0.24 -4.19
C ARG A 101 13.01 0.11 -2.79
N GLU A 102 13.61 1.12 -2.18
CA GLU A 102 13.27 1.56 -0.84
C GLU A 102 11.93 2.30 -0.85
N LYS A 103 11.77 3.25 -1.78
CA LYS A 103 10.57 4.08 -1.96
C LYS A 103 9.29 3.25 -2.01
N TYR A 104 9.25 2.23 -2.88
CA TYR A 104 8.06 1.40 -3.05
C TYR A 104 7.89 0.29 -1.99
N SER A 105 8.91 0.09 -1.14
CA SER A 105 8.83 -0.78 0.04
C SER A 105 8.35 -0.06 1.30
N THR A 106 8.19 1.27 1.26
CA THR A 106 7.69 2.05 2.41
C THR A 106 6.24 1.71 2.77
N ARG A 107 5.86 1.97 4.04
CA ARG A 107 4.48 1.82 4.52
C ARG A 107 3.53 2.76 3.79
N ALA A 108 3.98 3.99 3.48
CA ALA A 108 3.21 4.94 2.68
C ALA A 108 2.90 4.38 1.29
N ALA A 109 3.90 3.91 0.55
CA ALA A 109 3.69 3.31 -0.78
C ALA A 109 2.81 2.05 -0.72
N GLN A 110 2.95 1.22 0.32
CA GLN A 110 2.09 0.06 0.54
C GLN A 110 0.63 0.44 0.81
N TRP A 111 0.40 1.43 1.67
CA TRP A 111 -0.93 1.94 1.93
C TRP A 111 -1.55 2.52 0.66
N TYR A 112 -0.79 3.34 -0.07
CA TYR A 112 -1.26 4.00 -1.29
C TYR A 112 -1.74 3.01 -2.34
N ARG A 113 -0.96 1.97 -2.65
CA ARG A 113 -1.39 0.97 -3.66
C ARG A 113 -2.63 0.17 -3.24
N LYS A 114 -2.82 -0.07 -1.93
CA LYS A 114 -4.03 -0.71 -1.41
C LYS A 114 -5.23 0.22 -1.51
N ASN A 115 -5.05 1.48 -1.11
CA ASN A 115 -6.08 2.50 -1.15
C ASN A 115 -6.53 2.81 -2.58
N LEU A 116 -5.59 3.01 -3.51
CA LEU A 116 -5.89 3.28 -4.91
C LEU A 116 -6.71 2.16 -5.57
N ARG A 117 -6.38 0.90 -5.26
CA ARG A 117 -7.16 -0.25 -5.71
C ARG A 117 -8.57 -0.22 -5.11
N ALA A 118 -8.70 -0.01 -3.81
CA ALA A 118 -10.00 0.05 -3.14
C ALA A 118 -10.88 1.16 -3.73
N GLU A 119 -10.33 2.35 -3.96
CA GLU A 119 -11.05 3.46 -4.61
C GLU A 119 -11.51 3.09 -6.03
N ALA A 120 -10.65 2.48 -6.84
CA ALA A 120 -10.99 2.06 -8.21
C ALA A 120 -12.07 0.97 -8.26
N GLU A 121 -12.16 0.14 -7.21
CA GLU A 121 -13.14 -0.94 -7.08
C GLU A 121 -14.40 -0.52 -6.28
N GLY A 122 -14.46 0.71 -5.76
CA GLY A 122 -15.57 1.21 -4.94
C GLY A 122 -15.67 0.54 -3.56
N LEU A 123 -14.55 0.05 -3.04
CA LEU A 123 -14.43 -0.62 -1.75
C LEU A 123 -13.94 0.35 -0.67
N PRO A 124 -14.22 0.08 0.63
CA PRO A 124 -13.65 0.87 1.71
C PRO A 124 -12.11 0.79 1.70
N GLY A 125 -11.47 1.93 1.91
CA GLY A 125 -10.02 2.03 1.98
C GLY A 125 -9.42 1.27 3.18
N PRO A 126 -8.11 1.00 3.15
CA PRO A 126 -7.40 0.43 4.30
C PRO A 126 -7.46 1.39 5.50
N CYS A 127 -7.26 0.85 6.72
CA CYS A 127 -7.15 1.67 7.92
C CYS A 127 -6.08 2.76 7.74
N GLU A 128 -6.30 3.92 8.35
CA GLU A 128 -5.40 5.05 8.24
C GLU A 128 -3.98 4.70 8.65
N LEU A 129 -3.02 5.32 7.97
CA LEU A 129 -1.61 5.13 8.27
C LEU A 129 -1.26 5.91 9.55
N PRO A 130 -0.65 5.27 10.57
CA PRO A 130 -0.18 5.99 11.74
C PRO A 130 0.77 7.13 11.35
N GLY A 131 0.51 8.34 11.87
CA GLY A 131 1.30 9.53 11.57
C GLY A 131 2.80 9.32 11.82
N GLY A 132 3.63 9.89 10.94
CA GLY A 132 5.09 9.82 11.05
C GLY A 132 5.70 8.43 10.76
N THR A 133 4.92 7.43 10.36
CA THR A 133 5.44 6.09 10.05
C THR A 133 5.59 5.78 8.57
N GLY A 134 5.26 6.74 7.70
CA GLY A 134 5.15 6.52 6.26
C GLY A 134 6.44 6.06 5.60
N GLN A 135 7.57 6.68 5.95
CA GLN A 135 8.90 6.35 5.44
C GLN A 135 9.48 5.03 5.93
N LEU A 136 8.90 4.41 6.97
CA LEU A 136 9.39 3.14 7.47
C LEU A 136 9.12 2.03 6.45
N PRO A 137 9.97 0.99 6.38
CA PRO A 137 9.70 -0.16 5.54
C PRO A 137 8.41 -0.84 5.97
N ALA A 138 7.57 -1.20 4.99
CA ALA A 138 6.43 -2.07 5.21
C ALA A 138 6.96 -3.42 5.70
N SER A 139 6.73 -3.71 6.98
CA SER A 139 7.00 -5.03 7.53
C SER A 139 6.34 -6.07 6.64
N SER A 140 7.07 -7.13 6.28
CA SER A 140 6.50 -8.34 5.69
C SER A 140 5.58 -8.96 6.74
N CYS A 141 4.34 -8.50 6.78
CA CYS A 141 3.33 -9.10 7.63
C CYS A 141 3.04 -10.47 7.00
N SER A 142 3.64 -11.52 7.54
CA SER A 142 3.14 -12.87 7.36
C SER A 142 1.64 -12.87 7.68
N PRO A 143 0.80 -13.61 6.94
CA PRO A 143 -0.61 -13.72 7.28
C PRO A 143 -0.73 -14.36 8.67
N GLN A 144 -1.20 -13.56 9.62
CA GLN A 144 -1.78 -13.86 10.94
C GLN A 144 -1.54 -15.23 11.60
N GLY A 145 -1.08 -15.19 12.86
CA GLY A 145 -1.67 -16.00 13.93
C GLY A 145 -0.72 -16.89 14.74
N SER A 146 -0.25 -16.42 15.90
CA SER A 146 -0.36 -17.18 17.16
C SER A 146 -0.02 -16.27 18.33
N THR A 147 -1.01 -15.49 18.76
CA THR A 147 -1.09 -15.03 20.16
C THR A 147 -1.34 -16.19 21.14
N GLU A 148 -1.39 -17.44 20.66
CA GLU A 148 -1.54 -18.65 21.47
C GLU A 148 -0.34 -19.01 22.36
N LYS A 149 0.84 -18.39 22.20
CA LYS A 149 2.03 -18.77 23.00
C LYS A 149 2.30 -17.95 24.26
N VAL A 150 1.41 -17.02 24.65
CA VAL A 150 1.64 -16.20 25.87
C VAL A 150 0.72 -16.58 27.04
N LEU A 151 -0.34 -17.36 26.83
CA LEU A 151 -1.22 -17.80 27.93
C LEU A 151 -0.79 -19.11 28.59
N ASP A 152 0.00 -19.96 27.92
CA ASP A 152 0.50 -21.22 28.50
C ASP A 152 1.62 -21.01 29.53
N ILE A 153 2.27 -19.84 29.54
CA ILE A 153 3.33 -19.52 30.52
C ILE A 153 2.72 -19.05 31.86
N VAL A 154 1.46 -18.59 31.87
CA VAL A 154 0.83 -18.00 33.06
C VAL A 154 -0.27 -18.90 33.66
N TYR A 155 -0.83 -19.85 32.91
CA TYR A 155 -1.91 -20.75 33.38
C TYR A 155 -1.59 -22.26 33.38
N GLY A 156 -0.34 -22.66 33.16
CA GLY A 156 0.10 -24.07 33.28
C GLY A 156 0.48 -24.48 34.70
N ALA A 157 -0.43 -24.39 35.67
CA ALA A 157 -0.19 -24.89 37.03
C ALA A 157 -0.56 -26.38 37.14
N THR A 158 0.43 -27.26 37.28
CA THR A 158 0.23 -28.56 37.92
C THR A 158 0.28 -28.39 39.44
N ILE A 159 -0.82 -28.79 40.07
CA ILE A 159 -1.13 -28.78 41.51
C ILE A 159 -0.12 -29.63 42.30
N PRO A 160 0.46 -29.12 43.41
CA PRO A 160 0.82 -29.96 44.55
C PRO A 160 -0.32 -29.94 45.59
N LYS A 161 -0.70 -31.13 46.06
CA LYS A 161 -1.67 -31.33 47.15
C LYS A 161 -1.10 -30.79 48.47
N GLY A 162 -1.86 -29.95 49.17
CA GLY A 162 -1.57 -29.64 50.58
C GLY A 162 -2.38 -28.50 51.19
N SER A 163 -3.46 -28.87 51.91
CA SER A 163 -3.90 -28.30 53.20
C SER A 163 -4.13 -26.78 53.40
N MET A 164 -5.43 -26.47 53.58
CA MET A 164 -6.07 -25.62 54.62
C MET A 164 -6.24 -24.08 54.50
N SER A 165 -7.54 -23.73 54.65
CA SER A 165 -8.19 -22.60 55.35
C SER A 165 -8.44 -21.25 54.65
N LEU A 166 -9.74 -21.04 54.40
CA LEU A 166 -10.62 -19.88 54.67
C LEU A 166 -10.10 -18.44 54.45
N GLY A 167 -10.73 -17.75 53.50
CA GLY A 167 -10.74 -16.29 53.40
C GLY A 167 -11.12 -15.81 52.00
N GLY A 168 -12.38 -15.40 51.80
CA GLY A 168 -12.89 -14.98 50.49
C GLY A 168 -12.46 -13.58 50.06
N VAL A 169 -12.68 -13.24 48.78
CA VAL A 169 -13.27 -11.98 48.28
C VAL A 169 -13.75 -12.23 46.84
N LEU A 170 -14.98 -11.83 46.55
CA LEU A 170 -15.63 -11.78 45.24
C LEU A 170 -15.14 -10.53 44.49
N PHE A 171 -14.65 -10.62 43.23
CA PHE A 171 -14.65 -9.46 42.33
C PHE A 171 -14.95 -9.85 40.88
N GLN A 172 -15.78 -9.01 40.28
CA GLN A 172 -16.57 -9.22 39.09
C GLN A 172 -15.76 -9.10 37.79
N HIS A 173 -16.29 -9.78 36.79
CA HIS A 173 -15.93 -9.76 35.38
C HIS A 173 -16.33 -8.41 34.76
N GLU A 174 -15.41 -7.68 34.13
CA GLU A 174 -15.77 -6.54 33.28
C GLU A 174 -14.98 -6.51 31.97
N SER A 175 -15.76 -6.51 30.90
CA SER A 175 -15.38 -6.51 29.48
C SER A 175 -15.24 -5.05 29.03
N VAL A 176 -14.04 -4.63 28.60
CA VAL A 176 -13.83 -3.26 28.10
C VAL A 176 -13.96 -3.23 26.57
N ARG A 177 -14.97 -2.48 26.13
CA ARG A 177 -15.31 -2.18 24.73
C ARG A 177 -14.34 -1.17 24.13
N CYS A 178 -14.12 -1.33 22.82
CA CYS A 178 -13.37 -0.43 21.95
C CYS A 178 -14.13 0.90 21.79
N ALA A 179 -13.47 2.03 22.05
CA ALA A 179 -14.00 3.37 21.80
C ALA A 179 -13.37 3.95 20.53
N LEU A 180 -14.22 4.24 19.55
CA LEU A 180 -13.97 5.15 18.44
C LEU A 180 -14.02 6.58 18.98
N ALA A 181 -13.07 7.42 18.59
CA ALA A 181 -13.11 8.86 18.86
C ALA A 181 -12.95 9.63 17.55
N SER A 182 -13.93 10.50 17.30
CA SER A 182 -13.87 11.66 16.40
C SER A 182 -13.31 12.87 17.16
#